data_AF-A0A3M7P5P6-F1
#
_entry.id   AF-A0A3M7P5P6-F1
#
_cell.length_a   1.000
_cell.length_b   1.000
_cell.length_c   1.000
_cell.angle_alpha   90.00
_cell.angle_beta   90.00
_cell.angle_gamma   90.00
#
_symmetry.space_group_name_H-M   'P 1'
#
loop_
_entity.id
_entity.type
_entity.pdbx_description
1 polymer ?
#
loop_
_entity_poly.entity_id
_entity_poly.type
_entity_poly.pdbx_seq_one_letter_code
_entity_poly.pdbx_strand_id
1 'polypeptide(L)'
;MSPKFFSIYVDELITITESLDPGLRLNDENKIEIIVYADDILLLSTSKYGLKTQLEAIEEYGNKYEIKFNPDKTSFMIFNQAKTRSCQEKRADTWQADVMLNGIAINQVKSMKYLGVHISDDDKNKVQIDNRKKSAITALARLNKLGFTT
;
A
#
# COMPACT_ATOMS: atom_id res chain seq x y z
N MET A 1 -13.29 14.49 7.85
CA MET A 1 -14.33 13.57 8.39
C MET A 1 -14.13 13.43 9.89
N SER A 2 -15.21 13.28 10.68
CA SER A 2 -15.06 12.91 12.11
C SER A 2 -14.68 11.42 12.21
N PRO A 3 -13.83 11.00 13.17
CA PRO A 3 -13.34 9.62 13.27
C PRO A 3 -14.45 8.56 13.30
N LYS A 4 -15.60 8.87 13.91
CA LYS A 4 -16.75 7.94 13.97
C LYS A 4 -17.39 7.69 12.63
N PHE A 5 -17.57 8.73 11.82
CA PHE A 5 -18.14 8.57 10.48
C PHE A 5 -17.18 7.79 9.59
N PHE A 6 -15.89 8.08 9.69
CA PHE A 6 -14.86 7.36 8.97
C PHE A 6 -14.94 5.84 9.21
N SER A 7 -15.05 5.40 10.47
CA SER A 7 -15.18 3.97 10.79
C SER A 7 -16.39 3.29 10.12
N ILE A 8 -17.52 4.00 9.96
CA ILE A 8 -18.73 3.44 9.32
C ILE A 8 -18.53 3.31 7.81
N TYR A 9 -17.96 4.31 7.15
CA TYR A 9 -17.67 4.23 5.71
C TYR A 9 -16.66 3.12 5.40
N VAL A 10 -15.64 3.00 6.25
CA VAL A 10 -14.59 2.00 6.05
C VAL A 10 -15.10 0.57 6.19
N ASP A 11 -16.03 0.31 7.10
CA ASP A 11 -16.58 -1.03 7.32
C ASP A 11 -17.26 -1.60 6.06
N GLU A 12 -18.05 -0.78 5.37
CA GLU A 12 -18.70 -1.19 4.12
C GLU A 12 -17.67 -1.37 2.98
N LEU A 13 -16.67 -0.47 2.91
CA LEU A 13 -15.59 -0.58 1.93
C LEU A 13 -14.78 -1.88 2.10
N ILE A 14 -14.47 -2.23 3.36
CA ILE A 14 -13.77 -3.47 3.70
C ILE A 14 -14.61 -4.67 3.25
N THR A 15 -15.90 -4.70 3.61
CA THR A 15 -16.81 -5.79 3.25
C THR A 15 -16.89 -6.02 1.74
N ILE A 16 -17.00 -4.94 0.95
CA ILE A 16 -17.01 -5.03 -0.52
C ILE A 16 -15.69 -5.59 -1.03
N THR A 17 -14.56 -5.10 -0.51
CA THR A 17 -13.23 -5.52 -0.97
C THR A 17 -12.94 -6.98 -0.63
N GLU A 18 -13.37 -7.44 0.56
CA GLU A 18 -13.20 -8.82 1.01
C GLU A 18 -14.02 -9.83 0.20
N SER A 19 -15.15 -9.39 -0.36
CA SER A 19 -16.02 -10.23 -1.19
C SER A 19 -15.45 -10.57 -2.57
N LEU A 20 -14.47 -9.81 -3.05
CA LEU A 20 -13.91 -9.95 -4.40
C LEU A 20 -12.83 -11.06 -4.50
N ASP A 21 -12.25 -11.47 -3.37
CA ASP A 21 -11.19 -12.48 -3.22
C ASP A 21 -9.84 -12.31 -4.00
N PRO A 22 -9.29 -11.10 -4.26
CA PRO A 22 -7.96 -10.95 -4.86
C PRO A 22 -6.85 -10.70 -3.82
N GLY A 23 -7.07 -11.04 -2.55
CA GLY A 23 -6.19 -10.71 -1.43
C GLY A 23 -4.82 -11.34 -1.40
N LEU A 24 -3.93 -10.74 -0.61
CA LEU A 24 -2.64 -11.32 -0.26
C LEU A 24 -2.82 -12.29 0.91
N ARG A 25 -2.62 -13.59 0.68
CA ARG A 25 -2.54 -14.58 1.76
C ARG A 25 -1.15 -14.57 2.37
N LEU A 26 -1.05 -14.24 3.64
CA LEU A 26 0.19 -14.29 4.40
C LEU A 26 0.47 -15.73 4.87
N ASN A 27 -0.57 -16.39 5.39
CA ASN A 27 -0.60 -17.79 5.83
C ASN A 27 -1.96 -18.41 5.43
N ASP A 28 -2.17 -19.70 5.70
CA ASP A 28 -3.44 -20.40 5.39
C ASP A 28 -4.69 -19.73 5.98
N GLU A 29 -4.55 -19.05 7.12
CA GLU A 29 -5.65 -18.43 7.86
C GLU A 29 -5.72 -16.91 7.72
N ASN A 30 -4.66 -16.25 7.23
CA ASN A 30 -4.55 -14.79 7.25
C ASN A 30 -4.49 -14.24 5.83
N LYS A 31 -5.60 -13.64 5.39
CA LYS A 31 -5.71 -12.89 4.13
C LYS A 31 -5.77 -11.39 4.42
N ILE A 32 -4.99 -10.61 3.68
CA ILE A 32 -4.98 -9.15 3.76
C ILE A 32 -5.32 -8.60 2.37
N GLU A 33 -6.44 -7.90 2.28
CA GLU A 33 -6.93 -7.30 1.02
C GLU A 33 -6.83 -5.79 1.05
N ILE A 34 -7.21 -5.21 2.17
CA ILE A 34 -7.31 -3.78 2.36
C ILE A 34 -6.81 -3.42 3.77
N ILE A 35 -6.04 -2.35 3.84
CA ILE A 35 -5.62 -1.73 5.10
C ILE A 35 -6.06 -0.27 5.01
N VAL A 36 -6.87 0.14 5.97
CA VAL A 36 -7.39 1.50 6.01
C VAL A 36 -6.92 2.18 7.28
N TYR A 37 -6.26 3.33 7.13
CA TYR A 37 -5.73 4.09 8.26
C TYR A 37 -5.96 5.58 8.06
N ALA A 38 -6.93 6.13 8.82
CA ALA A 38 -7.38 7.52 8.64
C ALA A 38 -7.62 7.82 7.15
N ASP A 39 -7.15 8.93 6.61
CA ASP A 39 -7.47 9.28 5.21
C ASP A 39 -6.72 8.42 4.16
N ASP A 40 -5.88 7.45 4.56
CA ASP A 40 -5.12 6.58 3.66
C ASP A 40 -5.75 5.18 3.52
N ILE A 41 -5.90 4.71 2.28
CA ILE A 41 -6.36 3.36 1.93
C ILE A 41 -5.25 2.65 1.17
N LEU A 42 -4.91 1.44 1.60
CA LEU A 42 -3.89 0.60 0.99
C LEU A 42 -4.52 -0.72 0.55
N LEU A 43 -4.33 -1.06 -0.71
CA LEU A 43 -4.84 -2.28 -1.33
C LEU A 43 -3.69 -3.23 -1.61
N LEU A 44 -3.92 -4.51 -1.35
CA LEU A 44 -2.97 -5.57 -1.58
C LEU A 44 -3.61 -6.63 -2.45
N SER A 45 -2.91 -6.96 -3.55
CA SER A 45 -3.29 -8.06 -4.42
C SER A 45 -2.05 -8.79 -4.94
N THR A 46 -2.23 -10.08 -5.22
CA THR A 46 -1.21 -10.96 -5.80
C THR A 46 -1.09 -10.79 -7.31
N SER A 47 -2.15 -10.34 -7.97
CA SER A 47 -2.24 -10.18 -9.42
C SER A 47 -2.62 -8.76 -9.83
N LYS A 48 -2.21 -8.34 -11.02
CA LYS A 48 -2.62 -7.03 -11.56
C LYS A 48 -4.14 -6.97 -11.81
N TYR A 49 -4.73 -8.09 -12.23
CA TYR A 49 -6.18 -8.22 -12.42
C TYR A 49 -6.94 -8.01 -11.11
N GLY A 50 -6.51 -8.70 -10.05
CA GLY A 50 -7.12 -8.56 -8.73
C GLY A 50 -7.05 -7.12 -8.20
N LEU A 51 -5.91 -6.45 -8.36
CA LEU A 51 -5.77 -5.04 -8.00
C LEU A 51 -6.73 -4.14 -8.81
N LYS A 52 -6.88 -4.41 -10.11
CA LYS A 52 -7.82 -3.66 -10.97
C LYS A 52 -9.26 -3.83 -10.51
N THR A 53 -9.67 -5.06 -10.18
CA THR A 53 -11.01 -5.34 -9.67
C THR A 53 -11.27 -4.64 -8.33
N GLN A 54 -10.27 -4.60 -7.42
CA GLN A 54 -10.39 -3.83 -6.18
C GLN A 54 -10.54 -2.33 -6.46
N LEU A 55 -9.78 -1.77 -7.41
CA LEU A 55 -9.88 -0.36 -7.78
C LEU A 55 -11.25 -0.02 -8.37
N GLU A 56 -11.78 -0.85 -9.26
CA GLU A 56 -13.12 -0.65 -9.86
C GLU A 56 -14.21 -0.64 -8.77
N ALA A 57 -14.13 -1.55 -7.79
CA ALA A 57 -15.08 -1.58 -6.67
C ALA A 57 -14.97 -0.32 -5.78
N ILE A 58 -13.76 0.20 -5.59
CA ILE A 58 -13.53 1.43 -4.83
C ILE A 58 -14.05 2.64 -5.59
N GLU A 59 -13.88 2.69 -6.92
CA GLU A 59 -14.47 3.74 -7.76
C GLU A 59 -16.00 3.72 -7.67
N GLU A 60 -16.62 2.54 -7.77
CA GLU A 60 -18.07 2.39 -7.62
C GLU A 60 -18.54 2.85 -6.25
N TYR A 61 -17.84 2.45 -5.19
CA TYR A 61 -18.09 2.91 -3.83
C TYR A 61 -17.96 4.44 -3.71
N GLY A 62 -16.91 5.01 -4.30
CA GLY A 62 -16.67 6.45 -4.33
C GLY A 62 -17.79 7.21 -5.03
N ASN A 63 -18.28 6.68 -6.14
CA ASN A 63 -19.41 7.25 -6.87
C ASN A 63 -20.71 7.18 -6.04
N LYS A 64 -20.95 6.06 -5.34
CA LYS A 64 -22.14 5.86 -4.49
C LYS A 64 -22.16 6.81 -3.28
N TYR A 65 -21.00 7.08 -2.68
CA TYR A 65 -20.87 7.89 -1.46
C TYR A 65 -20.31 9.30 -1.69
N GLU A 66 -20.21 9.72 -2.95
CA GLU A 66 -19.62 11.01 -3.38
C GLU A 66 -18.19 11.24 -2.85
N ILE A 67 -17.43 10.17 -2.66
CA ILE A 67 -16.02 10.20 -2.26
C ILE A 67 -15.15 10.31 -3.51
N LYS A 68 -14.33 11.36 -3.58
CA LYS A 68 -13.39 11.59 -4.69
C LYS A 68 -11.99 11.10 -4.33
N PHE A 69 -11.56 10.01 -4.96
CA PHE A 69 -10.18 9.56 -4.90
C PHE A 69 -9.31 10.38 -5.86
N ASN A 70 -8.11 10.77 -5.41
CA ASN A 70 -7.20 11.60 -6.20
C ASN A 70 -6.15 10.72 -6.91
N PRO A 71 -6.25 10.49 -8.23
CA PRO A 71 -5.31 9.63 -8.96
C PRO A 71 -3.88 10.17 -8.99
N ASP A 72 -3.67 11.49 -8.89
CA ASP A 72 -2.32 12.08 -8.86
C ASP A 72 -1.56 11.76 -7.57
N LYS A 73 -2.31 11.57 -6.46
CA LYS A 73 -1.75 11.17 -5.17
C LYS A 73 -1.71 9.66 -4.98
N THR A 74 -2.51 8.93 -5.74
CA THR A 74 -2.49 7.47 -5.73
C THR A 74 -1.26 6.97 -6.48
N SER A 75 -0.62 5.96 -5.95
CA SER A 75 0.52 5.30 -6.60
C SER A 75 0.45 3.81 -6.26
N PHE A 76 0.96 2.98 -7.16
CA PHE A 76 1.05 1.54 -6.90
C PHE A 76 2.51 1.08 -6.96
N MET A 77 2.81 0.03 -6.20
CA MET A 77 4.12 -0.58 -6.13
C MET A 77 4.00 -2.08 -6.40
N ILE A 78 4.90 -2.62 -7.21
CA ILE A 78 5.00 -4.06 -7.44
C ILE A 78 6.18 -4.58 -6.62
N PHE A 79 5.90 -5.41 -5.63
CA PHE A 79 6.95 -6.09 -4.88
C PHE A 79 7.51 -7.27 -5.66
N ASN A 80 8.83 -7.45 -5.56
CA ASN A 80 9.50 -8.68 -5.96
C ASN A 80 9.29 -9.11 -7.42
N GLN A 81 9.22 -8.12 -8.33
CA GLN A 81 8.99 -8.31 -9.76
C GLN A 81 9.99 -9.29 -10.43
N ALA A 82 11.21 -9.37 -9.90
CA ALA A 82 12.29 -10.15 -10.50
C ALA A 82 12.39 -11.61 -10.00
N LYS A 83 12.11 -11.90 -8.72
CA LYS A 83 12.52 -13.19 -8.11
C LYS A 83 11.41 -14.23 -7.95
N THR A 84 10.14 -13.84 -7.91
CA THR A 84 9.06 -14.77 -7.51
C THR A 84 7.98 -15.00 -8.56
N ARG A 85 7.87 -14.16 -9.58
CA ARG A 85 6.88 -14.38 -10.65
C ARG A 85 7.39 -15.36 -11.69
N SER A 86 6.63 -16.44 -11.89
CA SER A 86 6.79 -17.38 -13.00
C SER A 86 6.64 -16.68 -14.35
N CYS A 87 7.16 -17.28 -15.41
CA CYS A 87 6.98 -16.77 -16.77
C CYS A 87 5.50 -16.69 -17.17
N GLN A 88 4.63 -17.53 -16.60
CA GLN A 88 3.19 -17.52 -16.86
C GLN A 88 2.51 -16.31 -16.22
N GLU A 89 2.81 -16.00 -14.96
CA GLU A 89 2.27 -14.82 -14.26
C GLU A 89 2.73 -13.52 -14.91
N LYS A 90 4.02 -13.45 -15.31
CA LYS A 90 4.53 -12.29 -16.05
C LYS A 90 3.77 -12.10 -17.36
N ARG A 91 3.51 -13.18 -18.11
CA ARG A 91 2.72 -13.12 -19.35
C ARG A 91 1.27 -12.75 -19.09
N ALA A 92 0.66 -13.27 -18.04
CA ALA A 92 -0.70 -12.94 -17.66
C ALA A 92 -0.85 -11.44 -17.40
N ASP A 93 0.13 -10.81 -16.75
CA ASP A 93 0.12 -9.37 -16.48
C ASP A 93 0.51 -8.50 -17.70
N THR A 94 1.26 -9.04 -18.67
CA THR A 94 1.79 -8.26 -19.82
C THR A 94 0.67 -7.77 -20.75
N TRP A 95 -0.40 -8.55 -20.91
CA TRP A 95 -1.53 -8.22 -21.80
C TRP A 95 -2.63 -7.41 -21.10
N GLN A 96 -2.52 -7.18 -19.80
CA GLN A 96 -3.53 -6.45 -19.04
C GLN A 96 -3.31 -4.95 -19.18
N ALA A 97 -4.42 -4.22 -19.39
CA ALA A 97 -4.45 -2.75 -19.46
C ALA A 97 -3.79 -2.10 -18.23
N ASP A 98 -3.32 -0.86 -18.38
CA ASP A 98 -2.74 -0.08 -17.29
C ASP A 98 -3.70 0.01 -16.09
N VAL A 99 -3.11 0.12 -14.90
CA VAL A 99 -3.88 0.29 -13.66
C VAL A 99 -4.41 1.73 -13.66
N MET A 100 -5.73 1.87 -13.79
CA MET A 100 -6.42 3.16 -13.87
C MET A 100 -7.22 3.42 -12.59
N LEU A 101 -7.30 4.70 -12.20
CA LEU A 101 -8.20 5.21 -11.18
C LEU A 101 -8.91 6.45 -11.73
N ASN A 102 -10.24 6.47 -11.69
CA ASN A 102 -11.13 7.44 -12.30
C ASN A 102 -10.82 7.71 -13.78
N GLY A 103 -10.44 6.67 -14.51
CA GLY A 103 -10.02 6.76 -15.92
C GLY A 103 -8.62 7.37 -16.15
N ILE A 104 -7.86 7.66 -15.08
CA ILE A 104 -6.50 8.19 -15.14
C ILE A 104 -5.51 7.08 -14.76
N ALA A 105 -4.46 6.88 -15.56
CA ALA A 105 -3.43 5.89 -15.26
C ALA A 105 -2.64 6.27 -13.99
N ILE A 106 -2.53 5.33 -13.06
CA ILE A 106 -1.81 5.52 -11.80
C ILE A 106 -0.30 5.32 -12.03
N ASN A 107 0.53 6.10 -11.33
CA ASN A 107 1.99 5.97 -11.43
C ASN A 107 2.53 4.75 -10.68
N GLN A 108 3.40 3.99 -11.33
CA GLN A 108 4.18 2.93 -10.68
C GLN A 108 5.39 3.53 -9.96
N VAL A 109 5.53 3.27 -8.66
CA VAL A 109 6.66 3.72 -7.84
C VAL A 109 7.51 2.56 -7.35
N LYS A 110 8.83 2.77 -7.23
CA LYS A 110 9.78 1.79 -6.67
C LYS A 110 9.98 1.93 -5.16
N SER A 111 9.73 3.12 -4.62
CA SER A 111 9.84 3.42 -3.19
C SER A 111 8.78 4.42 -2.77
N MET A 112 8.18 4.22 -1.60
CA MET A 112 7.22 5.15 -1.01
C MET A 112 7.41 5.25 0.51
N LYS A 113 6.95 6.35 1.09
CA LYS A 113 6.91 6.55 2.54
C LYS A 113 5.48 6.35 3.02
N TYR A 114 5.26 5.38 3.89
CA TYR A 114 3.95 5.09 4.46
C TYR A 114 4.07 5.07 5.99
N LEU A 115 3.27 5.88 6.70
CA LEU A 115 3.30 5.99 8.17
C LEU A 115 4.72 6.16 8.78
N GLY A 116 5.60 6.90 8.09
CA GLY A 116 6.98 7.12 8.54
C GLY A 116 7.99 6.01 8.20
N VAL A 117 7.51 4.91 7.61
CA VAL A 117 8.28 3.75 7.17
C VAL A 117 8.62 3.92 5.69
N HIS A 118 9.86 3.65 5.30
CA HIS A 118 10.28 3.70 3.90
C HIS A 118 10.20 2.31 3.31
N ILE A 119 9.26 2.12 2.39
CA ILE A 119 9.00 0.86 1.73
C ILE A 119 9.61 0.91 0.33
N SER A 120 10.29 -0.16 -0.08
CA SER A 120 10.94 -0.28 -1.39
C SER A 120 10.66 -1.64 -2.02
N ASP A 121 10.61 -1.71 -3.34
CA ASP A 121 10.20 -2.90 -4.11
C ASP A 121 11.13 -4.11 -3.95
N ASP A 122 12.41 -3.86 -3.66
CA ASP A 122 13.48 -4.87 -3.61
C ASP A 122 13.64 -5.53 -2.23
N ASP A 123 12.78 -5.23 -1.25
CA ASP A 123 12.75 -5.78 0.13
C ASP A 123 14.08 -5.66 0.93
N LYS A 124 15.12 -5.04 0.36
CA LYS A 124 16.42 -4.93 1.01
C LYS A 124 16.42 -3.99 2.21
N ASN A 125 15.33 -3.24 2.45
CA ASN A 125 15.05 -2.33 3.58
C ASN A 125 16.24 -1.45 4.05
N LYS A 126 17.24 -1.24 3.18
CA LYS A 126 18.53 -0.63 3.54
C LYS A 126 18.35 0.82 3.97
N VAL A 127 17.52 1.54 3.24
CA VAL A 127 17.21 2.96 3.48
C VAL A 127 16.60 3.14 4.87
N GLN A 128 15.67 2.27 5.27
CA GLN A 128 15.06 2.32 6.59
C GLN A 128 16.06 2.04 7.70
N ILE A 129 16.89 1.00 7.54
CA ILE A 129 17.90 0.63 8.53
C ILE A 129 18.92 1.78 8.69
N ASP A 130 19.35 2.38 7.58
CA ASP A 130 20.29 3.50 7.60
C ASP A 130 19.71 4.74 8.29
N ASN A 131 18.45 5.08 8.00
CA ASN A 131 17.74 6.19 8.64
C ASN A 131 17.57 5.96 10.15
N ARG A 132 17.24 4.73 10.58
CA ARG A 132 17.15 4.39 12.01
C ARG A 132 18.51 4.47 12.71
N LYS A 133 19.58 4.00 12.06
CA LYS A 133 20.95 4.14 12.57
C LYS A 133 21.32 5.61 12.76
N LYS A 134 21.08 6.46 11.75
CA LYS A 134 21.33 7.91 11.84
C LYS A 134 20.54 8.56 12.98
N SER A 135 19.27 8.22 13.14
CA SER A 135 18.44 8.74 14.22
C SER A 135 18.95 8.29 15.60
N ALA A 136 19.34 7.03 15.74
CA ALA A 136 19.90 6.50 16.99
C ALA A 136 21.24 7.17 17.35
N ILE A 137 22.14 7.33 16.37
CA ILE A 137 23.42 8.03 16.57
C ILE A 137 23.18 9.49 16.96
N THR A 138 22.20 10.16 16.34
CA THR A 138 21.84 11.54 16.68
C THR A 138 21.30 11.65 18.10
N ALA A 139 20.45 10.71 18.52
CA ALA A 139 19.93 10.65 19.88
C ALA A 139 21.05 10.37 20.90
N LEU A 140 21.95 9.44 20.59
CA LEU A 140 23.11 9.11 21.43
C LEU A 140 24.06 10.30 21.55
N ALA A 141 24.36 11.00 20.45
CA ALA A 141 25.17 12.22 20.47
C ALA A 141 24.55 13.31 21.36
N ARG A 142 23.20 13.43 21.37
CA ARG A 142 22.48 14.35 22.27
C ARG A 142 22.57 13.91 23.74
N LEU A 143 22.48 12.62 24.03
CA LEU A 143 22.64 12.08 25.39
C LEU A 143 24.07 12.27 25.92
N ASN A 144 25.08 12.05 25.08
CA ASN A 144 26.48 12.31 25.41
C ASN A 144 26.69 13.81 25.72
N LYS A 145 26.10 14.70 24.92
CA LYS A 145 26.15 16.15 25.16
C LYS A 145 25.48 16.57 26.48
N LEU A 146 24.55 15.78 26.98
CA LEU A 146 23.84 15.98 28.25
C LEU A 146 24.53 15.28 29.45
N GLY A 147 25.66 14.60 29.24
CA GLY A 147 26.47 14.02 30.33
C GLY A 147 26.00 12.66 30.86
N PHE A 148 25.10 11.96 30.15
CA PHE A 148 24.52 10.69 30.61
C PHE A 148 25.36 9.44 30.29
N THR A 149 26.53 9.61 29.69
CA THR A 149 27.43 8.52 29.29
C THR A 149 28.87 8.95 29.57
N THR A 150 29.42 8.43 30.68
CA THR A 150 30.85 8.40 30.99
C THR A 150 31.54 7.26 30.26
#